data_AF-A0A1I5BX26-F1
#
_entry.id   AF-A0A1I5BX26-F1
#
_cell.length_a   1.000
_cell.length_b   1.000
_cell.length_c   1.000
_cell.angle_alpha   90.00
_cell.angle_beta   90.00
_cell.angle_gamma   90.00
#
_symmetry.space_group_name_H-M   'P 1'
#
loop_
_entity.id
_entity.type
_entity.pdbx_description
1 polymer ?
#
loop_
_entity_poly.entity_id
_entity_poly.type
_entity_poly.pdbx_seq_one_letter_code
_entity_poly.pdbx_strand_id
1 'polypeptide(L)'
;MKRNFINQKELSDKFWNIECSGNVQKISFGKTGTKGRETVKEYADEKECILESEKLIHQKIKKGYTEIQENDSIPQKVELSDNEKADIYFWEAIEKSNKYKKAHWSEYDIEEHIENLTDYLSKFGKDRMILFEKALQEKLSELYTAEIAELSIILECDFKKENGVYVFDDYLSDDGFIYFRCWLILKGKAFFEDIKADIQSFVSGKYSFNIGECWAEGLLYVADDAYAQNHEDEESIIKDTVYELYPENDYDGMDRSMNREPKGGADLQTMYPKLVEEISVLRSS
;
A
#
# COMPACT_ATOMS: atom_id res chain seq x y z
N MET A 1 29.03 4.33 -27.27
CA MET A 1 27.58 4.43 -26.97
C MET A 1 27.40 5.39 -25.81
N LYS A 2 26.41 6.29 -25.81
CA LYS A 2 26.09 7.16 -24.67
C LYS A 2 24.57 7.36 -24.61
N ARG A 3 23.96 7.15 -23.44
CA ARG A 3 22.50 7.24 -23.22
C ARG A 3 22.22 7.86 -21.85
N ASN A 4 21.24 8.76 -21.80
CA ASN A 4 20.88 9.51 -20.60
C ASN A 4 19.44 9.20 -20.22
N PHE A 5 19.20 9.02 -18.92
CA PHE A 5 17.89 8.66 -18.42
C PHE A 5 17.52 9.47 -17.19
N ILE A 6 16.22 9.73 -17.05
CA ILE A 6 15.63 10.40 -15.89
C ILE A 6 14.53 9.54 -15.30
N ASN A 7 14.31 9.68 -13.99
CA ASN A 7 13.16 9.13 -13.32
C ASN A 7 12.64 10.18 -12.34
N GLN A 8 11.48 10.74 -12.71
CA GLN A 8 10.73 11.72 -11.92
C GLN A 8 9.36 11.18 -11.48
N LYS A 9 9.19 9.85 -11.47
CA LYS A 9 7.95 9.21 -11.02
C LYS A 9 7.83 9.34 -9.50
N GLU A 10 6.65 9.74 -9.02
CA GLU A 10 6.33 9.85 -7.59
C GLU A 10 7.41 10.69 -6.85
N LEU A 11 8.05 10.12 -5.84
CA LEU A 11 9.06 10.80 -5.04
C LEU A 11 10.45 10.81 -5.69
N SER A 12 10.67 10.08 -6.79
CA SER A 12 11.95 10.06 -7.48
C SER A 12 12.24 11.38 -8.19
N ASP A 13 13.50 11.79 -8.18
CA ASP A 13 14.04 12.87 -9.02
C ASP A 13 15.50 12.56 -9.33
N LYS A 14 15.70 11.56 -10.19
CA LYS A 14 17.01 10.93 -10.37
C LYS A 14 17.41 10.93 -11.83
N PHE A 15 18.70 11.14 -12.08
CA PHE A 15 19.31 10.85 -13.37
C PHE A 15 20.15 9.57 -13.30
N TRP A 16 20.27 8.90 -14.45
CA TRP A 16 21.17 7.76 -14.65
C TRP A 16 21.64 7.78 -16.09
N ASN A 17 22.95 7.91 -16.29
CA ASN A 17 23.58 8.01 -17.59
C ASN A 17 24.56 6.85 -17.73
N ILE A 18 24.68 6.32 -18.94
CA ILE A 18 25.61 5.25 -19.27
C ILE A 18 26.36 5.57 -20.55
N GLU A 19 27.66 5.36 -20.52
CA GLU A 19 28.57 5.58 -21.63
C GLU A 19 29.51 4.38 -21.78
N CYS A 20 29.72 3.95 -23.01
CA CYS A 20 30.70 2.93 -23.39
C CYS A 20 31.64 3.49 -24.45
N SER A 21 32.93 3.43 -24.15
CA SER A 21 34.03 3.79 -25.04
C SER A 21 35.03 2.63 -25.08
N GLY A 22 35.03 1.88 -26.19
CA GLY A 22 35.76 0.62 -26.29
C GLY A 22 35.27 -0.40 -25.26
N ASN A 23 36.19 -0.99 -24.49
CA ASN A 23 35.89 -1.95 -23.43
C ASN A 23 35.58 -1.29 -22.07
N VAL A 24 35.49 0.05 -21.99
CA VAL A 24 35.23 0.78 -20.75
C VAL A 24 33.79 1.28 -20.70
N GLN A 25 33.07 0.92 -19.64
CA GLN A 25 31.74 1.40 -19.28
C GLN A 25 31.85 2.42 -18.15
N LYS A 26 31.17 3.55 -18.30
CA LYS A 26 31.04 4.60 -17.29
C LYS A 26 29.56 4.83 -17.03
N ILE A 27 29.18 4.86 -15.75
CA ILE A 27 27.81 5.11 -15.31
C ILE A 27 27.85 6.28 -14.35
N SER A 28 27.03 7.30 -14.62
CA SER A 28 26.87 8.47 -13.75
C SER A 28 25.42 8.55 -13.27
N PHE A 29 25.19 8.72 -11.97
CA PHE A 29 23.83 8.70 -11.41
C PHE A 29 23.71 9.55 -10.16
N GLY A 30 22.53 10.10 -9.90
CA GLY A 30 22.29 10.94 -8.73
C GLY A 30 20.93 11.59 -8.74
N LYS A 31 20.73 12.56 -7.85
CA LYS A 31 19.57 13.46 -7.91
C LYS A 31 19.73 14.41 -9.10
N THR A 32 18.64 14.69 -9.81
CA THR A 32 18.63 15.68 -10.90
C THR A 32 19.20 17.02 -10.43
N GLY A 33 19.97 17.69 -11.28
CA GLY A 33 20.61 18.98 -10.96
C GLY A 33 21.82 18.90 -10.03
N THR A 34 22.24 17.70 -9.61
CA THR A 34 23.46 17.49 -8.81
C THR A 34 24.57 16.84 -9.64
N LYS A 35 25.81 16.88 -9.14
CA LYS A 35 26.93 16.16 -9.77
C LYS A 35 26.76 14.63 -9.76
N GLY A 36 25.97 14.11 -8.83
CA GLY A 36 25.80 12.66 -8.63
C GLY A 36 27.09 11.93 -8.26
N ARG A 37 27.12 10.64 -8.56
CA ARG A 37 28.24 9.71 -8.40
C ARG A 37 28.55 9.06 -9.73
N GLU A 38 29.75 8.51 -9.83
CA GLU A 38 30.24 7.84 -11.03
C GLU A 38 30.88 6.50 -10.69
N THR A 39 30.68 5.53 -11.57
CA THR A 39 31.36 4.23 -11.54
C THR A 39 31.91 3.92 -12.91
N VAL A 40 33.15 3.45 -12.97
CA VAL A 40 33.82 3.01 -14.19
C VAL A 40 34.14 1.53 -14.06
N LYS A 41 33.87 0.76 -15.11
CA LYS A 41 34.16 -0.67 -15.17
C LYS A 41 34.73 -1.02 -16.54
N GLU A 42 35.81 -1.77 -16.54
CA GLU A 42 36.45 -2.29 -17.75
C GLU A 42 36.03 -3.75 -17.98
N TYR A 43 35.83 -4.11 -19.25
CA TYR A 43 35.44 -5.44 -19.72
C TYR A 43 36.53 -6.05 -20.59
N ALA A 44 36.40 -7.34 -20.93
CA ALA A 44 37.40 -8.01 -21.75
C ALA A 44 37.48 -7.43 -23.17
N ASP A 45 36.33 -7.06 -23.73
CA ASP A 45 36.23 -6.43 -25.03
C ASP A 45 35.03 -5.47 -25.14
N GLU A 46 34.97 -4.72 -26.25
CA GLU A 46 33.90 -3.78 -26.53
C GLU A 46 32.53 -4.46 -26.66
N LYS A 47 32.48 -5.69 -27.17
CA LYS A 47 31.22 -6.42 -27.39
C LYS A 47 30.58 -6.81 -26.06
N GLU A 48 31.38 -7.29 -25.11
CA GLU A 48 30.94 -7.58 -23.75
C GLU A 48 30.47 -6.31 -23.03
N CYS A 49 31.23 -5.21 -23.15
CA CYS A 49 30.88 -3.91 -22.58
C CYS A 49 29.49 -3.43 -23.06
N ILE A 50 29.22 -3.49 -24.37
CA ILE A 50 27.93 -3.11 -24.95
C ILE A 50 26.82 -4.03 -24.45
N LEU A 51 27.05 -5.35 -24.45
CA LEU A 51 26.05 -6.35 -24.02
C LEU A 51 25.61 -6.11 -22.57
N GLU A 52 26.56 -5.92 -21.65
CA GLU A 52 26.24 -5.67 -20.23
C GLU A 52 25.56 -4.31 -20.02
N SER A 53 25.91 -3.31 -20.83
CA SER A 53 25.27 -1.99 -20.78
C SER A 53 23.81 -2.04 -21.20
N GLU A 54 23.48 -2.76 -22.28
CA GLU A 54 22.10 -2.94 -22.74
C GLU A 54 21.24 -3.71 -21.71
N LYS A 55 21.84 -4.65 -20.97
CA LYS A 55 21.14 -5.31 -19.84
C LYS A 55 20.75 -4.29 -18.76
N LEU A 56 21.68 -3.41 -18.37
CA LEU A 56 21.41 -2.38 -17.37
C LEU A 56 20.36 -1.37 -17.84
N ILE A 57 20.40 -0.97 -19.11
CA ILE A 57 19.41 -0.08 -19.72
C ILE A 57 18.02 -0.70 -19.64
N HIS A 58 17.85 -1.95 -20.06
CA HIS A 58 16.56 -2.64 -19.96
C HIS A 58 16.05 -2.73 -18.52
N GLN A 59 16.94 -2.97 -17.55
CA GLN A 59 16.56 -2.97 -16.14
C GLN A 59 16.11 -1.58 -15.65
N LYS A 60 16.75 -0.51 -16.12
CA LYS A 60 16.39 0.87 -15.75
C LYS A 60 15.06 1.29 -16.34
N ILE A 61 14.81 0.98 -17.61
CA ILE A 61 13.52 1.24 -18.27
C ILE A 61 12.39 0.52 -17.52
N LYS A 62 12.59 -0.76 -17.15
CA LYS A 62 11.62 -1.51 -16.32
C LYS A 62 11.37 -0.87 -14.94
N LYS A 63 12.31 -0.09 -14.42
CA LYS A 63 12.20 0.66 -13.16
C LYS A 63 11.64 2.07 -13.36
N GLY A 64 11.09 2.39 -14.53
CA GLY A 64 10.43 3.66 -14.82
C GLY A 64 11.38 4.80 -15.22
N TYR A 65 12.62 4.48 -15.60
CA TYR A 65 13.50 5.49 -16.22
C TYR A 65 13.10 5.72 -17.68
N THR A 66 12.96 6.98 -18.06
CA THR A 66 12.74 7.41 -19.44
C THR A 66 14.02 7.97 -20.03
N GLU A 67 14.29 7.64 -21.29
CA GLU A 67 15.45 8.15 -22.01
C GLU A 67 15.22 9.59 -22.45
N ILE A 68 16.27 10.42 -22.38
CA ILE A 68 16.30 11.79 -22.89
C ILE A 68 17.49 11.96 -23.83
N GLN A 69 17.34 12.82 -24.84
CA GLN A 69 18.46 13.15 -25.72
C GLN A 69 19.46 14.06 -25.00
N GLU A 70 20.71 14.06 -25.43
CA GLU A 70 21.79 14.83 -24.79
C GLU A 70 21.53 16.35 -24.79
N ASN A 71 20.77 16.85 -25.78
CA ASN A 71 20.42 18.26 -25.92
C ASN A 71 19.03 18.61 -25.35
N ASP A 72 18.30 17.63 -24.82
CA ASP A 72 16.98 17.90 -24.24
C ASP A 72 17.14 18.60 -22.89
N SER A 73 16.29 19.59 -22.63
CA SER A 73 16.18 20.15 -21.28
C SER A 73 15.66 19.07 -20.34
N ILE A 74 16.31 18.88 -19.20
CA ILE A 74 15.77 17.99 -18.17
C ILE A 74 14.43 18.56 -17.68
N PRO A 75 13.33 17.80 -17.76
CA PRO A 75 12.03 18.26 -17.30
C PRO A 75 12.09 18.68 -15.84
N GLN A 76 11.41 19.78 -15.50
CA GLN A 76 11.27 20.19 -14.12
C GLN A 76 10.35 19.19 -13.42
N LYS A 77 10.78 18.69 -12.26
CA LYS A 77 9.94 17.84 -11.43
C LYS A 77 8.72 18.63 -10.96
N VAL A 78 7.54 18.07 -11.18
CA VAL A 78 6.31 18.58 -10.57
C VAL A 78 6.38 18.35 -9.06
N GLU A 79 6.23 19.42 -8.29
CA GLU A 79 6.17 19.32 -6.84
C GLU A 79 4.85 18.68 -6.42
N LEU A 80 4.94 17.63 -5.60
CA LEU A 80 3.79 16.96 -5.03
C LEU A 80 3.30 17.75 -3.81
N SER A 81 1.98 17.79 -3.63
CA SER A 81 1.38 18.23 -2.37
C SER A 81 1.76 17.28 -1.23
N ASP A 82 1.63 17.74 0.01
CA ASP A 82 1.96 16.90 1.16
C ASP A 82 1.01 15.72 1.31
N ASN A 83 -0.26 15.86 0.87
CA ASN A 83 -1.21 14.75 0.79
C ASN A 83 -0.79 13.69 -0.23
N GLU A 84 -0.32 14.08 -1.42
CA GLU A 84 0.17 13.12 -2.41
C GLU A 84 1.44 12.41 -1.91
N LYS A 85 2.33 13.13 -1.22
CA LYS A 85 3.51 12.51 -0.59
C LYS A 85 3.09 11.52 0.50
N ALA A 86 2.13 11.90 1.35
CA ALA A 86 1.61 11.03 2.41
C ALA A 86 1.03 9.73 1.83
N ASP A 87 0.16 9.82 0.81
CA ASP A 87 -0.41 8.64 0.14
C ASP A 87 0.68 7.74 -0.46
N ILE A 88 1.68 8.31 -1.14
CA ILE A 88 2.80 7.52 -1.69
C ILE A 88 3.60 6.86 -0.56
N TYR A 89 3.95 7.60 0.48
CA TYR A 89 4.72 7.05 1.61
C TYR A 89 3.98 5.94 2.32
N PHE A 90 2.67 6.11 2.53
CA PHE A 90 1.80 5.14 3.17
C PHE A 90 1.79 3.82 2.40
N TRP A 91 1.41 3.85 1.13
CA TRP A 91 1.34 2.62 0.32
C TRP A 91 2.71 2.00 0.07
N GLU A 92 3.76 2.82 -0.07
CA GLU A 92 5.14 2.32 -0.15
C GLU A 92 5.54 1.56 1.12
N ALA A 93 5.15 2.04 2.30
CA ALA A 93 5.42 1.38 3.56
C ALA A 93 4.72 0.02 3.62
N ILE A 94 3.39 -0.02 3.40
CA ILE A 94 2.59 -1.26 3.35
C ILE A 94 3.18 -2.28 2.35
N GLU A 95 3.59 -1.83 1.16
CA GLU A 95 4.12 -2.75 0.13
C GLU A 95 5.54 -3.26 0.45
N LYS A 96 6.34 -2.48 1.16
CA LYS A 96 7.72 -2.85 1.50
C LYS A 96 7.82 -3.69 2.78
N SER A 97 6.90 -3.51 3.72
CA SER A 97 6.80 -4.33 4.92
C SER A 97 6.24 -5.72 4.65
N ASN A 98 5.45 -5.88 3.58
CA ASN A 98 4.90 -7.20 3.22
C ASN A 98 5.95 -8.13 2.59
N LYS A 99 6.56 -9.01 3.40
CA LYS A 99 7.48 -10.06 2.95
C LYS A 99 6.82 -11.08 2.03
N TYR A 100 5.53 -11.32 2.19
CA TYR A 100 4.75 -12.37 1.51
C TYR A 100 4.07 -11.90 0.23
N LYS A 101 4.41 -10.72 -0.32
CA LYS A 101 3.74 -10.15 -1.50
C LYS A 101 3.78 -10.98 -2.79
N LYS A 102 4.55 -12.07 -2.82
CA LYS A 102 4.61 -13.06 -3.91
C LYS A 102 4.35 -14.49 -3.45
N ALA A 103 4.15 -14.70 -2.16
CA ALA A 103 3.89 -16.00 -1.57
C ALA A 103 2.43 -16.40 -1.79
N HIS A 104 2.11 -17.65 -1.54
CA HIS A 104 0.72 -18.06 -1.47
C HIS A 104 0.06 -17.40 -0.24
N TRP A 105 -1.24 -17.11 -0.32
CA TRP A 105 -1.95 -16.38 0.75
C TRP A 105 -1.92 -17.09 2.10
N SER A 106 -1.80 -18.42 2.10
CA SER A 106 -1.72 -19.22 3.33
C SER A 106 -0.40 -19.02 4.08
N GLU A 107 0.59 -18.41 3.43
CA GLU A 107 1.87 -18.03 4.03
C GLU A 107 1.83 -16.58 4.56
N TYR A 108 0.79 -15.80 4.25
CA TYR A 108 0.66 -14.43 4.73
C TYR A 108 0.39 -14.42 6.24
N ASP A 109 1.32 -13.82 6.98
CA ASP A 109 1.22 -13.56 8.40
C ASP A 109 0.97 -12.06 8.63
N ILE A 110 -0.14 -11.75 9.31
CA ILE A 110 -0.55 -10.37 9.54
C ILE A 110 0.24 -9.70 10.66
N GLU A 111 0.56 -10.45 11.72
CA GLU A 111 1.34 -9.97 12.85
C GLU A 111 2.76 -9.67 12.37
N GLU A 112 3.36 -10.60 11.61
CA GLU A 112 4.68 -10.38 11.03
C GLU A 112 4.68 -9.18 10.06
N HIS A 113 3.61 -8.99 9.28
CA HIS A 113 3.52 -7.83 8.40
C HIS A 113 3.48 -6.51 9.21
N ILE A 114 2.70 -6.47 10.29
CA ILE A 114 2.61 -5.32 11.20
C ILE A 114 3.98 -5.06 11.87
N GLU A 115 4.65 -6.08 12.40
CA GLU A 115 6.00 -5.93 12.98
C GLU A 115 7.01 -5.37 11.96
N ASN A 116 7.02 -5.92 10.74
CA ASN A 116 7.90 -5.43 9.67
C ASN A 116 7.57 -3.98 9.26
N LEU A 117 6.30 -3.57 9.37
CA LEU A 117 5.86 -2.21 9.10
C LEU A 117 6.34 -1.26 10.19
N THR A 118 6.18 -1.63 11.45
CA THR A 118 6.72 -0.88 12.60
C THR A 118 8.24 -0.69 12.46
N ASP A 119 8.98 -1.77 12.20
CA ASP A 119 10.43 -1.73 11.96
C ASP A 119 10.82 -0.91 10.72
N TYR A 120 9.97 -0.89 9.69
CA TYR A 120 10.20 -0.06 8.50
C TYR A 120 10.04 1.42 8.84
N LEU A 121 8.98 1.78 9.56
CA LEU A 121 8.68 3.15 9.95
C LEU A 121 9.72 3.71 10.93
N SER A 122 10.24 2.91 11.87
CA SER A 122 11.21 3.35 12.89
C SER A 122 12.54 3.85 12.32
N LYS A 123 12.81 3.55 11.04
CA LYS A 123 13.99 4.05 10.29
C LYS A 123 13.84 5.50 9.82
N PHE A 124 12.68 6.12 10.03
CA PHE A 124 12.38 7.47 9.56
C PHE A 124 12.09 8.42 10.73
N GLY A 125 12.15 9.73 10.46
CA GLY A 125 11.85 10.75 11.46
C GLY A 125 10.35 10.96 11.70
N LYS A 126 10.03 11.62 12.82
CA LYS A 126 8.68 11.93 13.31
C LYS A 126 7.73 12.43 12.23
N ASP A 127 8.16 13.39 11.40
CA ASP A 127 7.32 13.97 10.33
C ASP A 127 6.79 12.90 9.35
N ARG A 128 7.59 11.87 9.04
CA ARG A 128 7.15 10.80 8.12
C ARG A 128 6.15 9.87 8.79
N MET A 129 6.29 9.63 10.10
CA MET A 129 5.32 8.85 10.88
C MET A 129 4.00 9.60 11.01
N ILE A 130 4.03 10.92 11.24
CA ILE A 130 2.83 11.78 11.24
C ILE A 130 2.11 11.71 9.88
N LEU A 131 2.84 11.80 8.76
CA LEU A 131 2.24 11.65 7.43
C LEU A 131 1.66 10.24 7.19
N PHE A 132 2.32 9.20 7.72
CA PHE A 132 1.80 7.83 7.64
C PHE A 132 0.51 7.68 8.44
N GLU A 133 0.50 8.13 9.69
CA GLU A 133 -0.65 8.06 10.59
C GLU A 133 -1.83 8.86 10.03
N LYS A 134 -1.59 10.10 9.59
CA LYS A 134 -2.61 10.90 8.90
C LYS A 134 -3.24 10.13 7.73
N ALA A 135 -2.42 9.52 6.87
CA ALA A 135 -2.91 8.77 5.72
C ALA A 135 -3.70 7.51 6.16
N LEU A 136 -3.27 6.82 7.23
CA LEU A 136 -4.01 5.70 7.80
C LEU A 136 -5.43 6.11 8.19
N GLN A 137 -5.56 7.21 8.94
CA GLN A 137 -6.86 7.71 9.39
C GLN A 137 -7.77 8.12 8.22
N GLU A 138 -7.19 8.73 7.18
CA GLU A 138 -7.90 9.02 5.92
C GLU A 138 -8.39 7.73 5.23
N LYS A 139 -7.55 6.70 5.14
CA LYS A 139 -7.94 5.41 4.52
C LYS A 139 -9.00 4.66 5.32
N LEU A 140 -8.94 4.70 6.65
CA LEU A 140 -9.97 4.15 7.51
C LEU A 140 -11.31 4.85 7.29
N SER A 141 -11.28 6.19 7.16
CA SER A 141 -12.46 7.00 6.88
C SER A 141 -13.03 6.74 5.49
N GLU A 142 -12.18 6.59 4.46
CA GLU A 142 -12.60 6.22 3.09
C GLU A 142 -13.33 4.87 3.05
N LEU A 143 -12.99 3.93 3.95
CA LEU A 143 -13.64 2.61 4.05
C LEU A 143 -14.84 2.58 5.00
N TYR A 144 -15.21 3.70 5.64
CA TYR A 144 -16.39 3.76 6.50
C TYR A 144 -17.67 3.90 5.66
N THR A 145 -18.04 2.83 4.96
CA THR A 145 -19.22 2.78 4.08
C THR A 145 -20.09 1.57 4.40
N ALA A 146 -21.36 1.66 4.00
CA ALA A 146 -22.31 0.57 4.16
C ALA A 146 -21.85 -0.70 3.44
N GLU A 147 -21.29 -0.55 2.23
CA GLU A 147 -20.80 -1.67 1.43
C GLU A 147 -19.65 -2.42 2.13
N ILE A 148 -18.73 -1.69 2.75
CA ILE A 148 -17.61 -2.30 3.48
C ILE A 148 -18.09 -2.96 4.78
N ALA A 149 -19.09 -2.37 5.46
CA ALA A 149 -19.76 -3.00 6.60
C ALA A 149 -20.48 -4.30 6.19
N GLU A 150 -21.16 -4.31 5.06
CA GLU A 150 -21.81 -5.49 4.50
C GLU A 150 -20.80 -6.57 4.12
N LEU A 151 -19.63 -6.20 3.60
CA LEU A 151 -18.54 -7.13 3.34
C LEU A 151 -18.03 -7.78 4.64
N SER A 152 -17.86 -6.99 5.71
CA SER A 152 -17.51 -7.50 7.04
C SER A 152 -18.54 -8.51 7.53
N ILE A 153 -19.84 -8.19 7.44
CA ILE A 153 -20.92 -9.11 7.80
C ILE A 153 -20.84 -10.42 7.00
N ILE A 154 -20.64 -10.34 5.68
CA ILE A 154 -20.55 -11.53 4.81
C ILE A 154 -19.36 -12.42 5.18
N LEU A 155 -18.22 -11.82 5.55
CA LEU A 155 -17.00 -12.56 5.87
C LEU A 155 -17.00 -13.12 7.29
N GLU A 156 -17.63 -12.43 8.24
CA GLU A 156 -17.38 -12.66 9.67
C GLU A 156 -18.61 -13.15 10.43
N CYS A 157 -19.81 -12.65 10.12
CA CYS A 157 -21.01 -13.02 10.87
C CYS A 157 -21.48 -14.44 10.54
N ASP A 158 -22.07 -15.11 11.51
CA ASP A 158 -22.71 -16.41 11.31
C ASP A 158 -23.88 -16.29 10.32
N PHE A 159 -24.17 -17.38 9.63
CA PHE A 159 -25.28 -17.43 8.69
C PHE A 159 -25.96 -18.80 8.68
N LYS A 160 -27.18 -18.81 8.15
CA LYS A 160 -27.95 -20.03 7.87
C LYS A 160 -28.38 -20.05 6.42
N LYS A 161 -28.54 -21.26 5.86
CA LYS A 161 -29.10 -21.46 4.52
C LYS A 161 -30.53 -21.96 4.63
N GLU A 162 -31.50 -21.11 4.32
CA GLU A 162 -32.93 -21.40 4.39
C GLU A 162 -33.54 -21.36 2.98
N ASN A 163 -34.11 -22.47 2.50
CA ASN A 163 -34.72 -22.56 1.17
C ASN A 163 -33.80 -22.10 0.01
N GLY A 164 -32.48 -22.30 0.16
CA GLY A 164 -31.50 -21.86 -0.84
C GLY A 164 -31.02 -20.42 -0.68
N VAL A 165 -31.54 -19.69 0.30
CA VAL A 165 -31.16 -18.31 0.62
C VAL A 165 -30.24 -18.29 1.85
N TYR A 166 -29.12 -17.59 1.76
CA TYR A 166 -28.23 -17.30 2.88
C TYR A 166 -28.76 -16.11 3.67
N VAL A 167 -28.89 -16.29 4.98
CA VAL A 167 -29.37 -15.29 5.93
C VAL A 167 -28.29 -15.10 6.99
N PHE A 168 -27.68 -13.91 7.01
CA PHE A 168 -26.62 -13.55 7.95
C PHE A 168 -27.18 -12.89 9.20
N ASP A 169 -26.53 -13.14 10.34
CA ASP A 169 -26.65 -12.24 11.49
C ASP A 169 -26.06 -10.87 11.11
N ASP A 170 -26.63 -9.78 11.65
CA ASP A 170 -26.32 -8.41 11.24
C ASP A 170 -25.61 -7.58 12.32
N TYR A 171 -24.98 -8.27 13.27
CA TYR A 171 -24.21 -7.62 14.33
C TYR A 171 -22.89 -7.08 13.78
N LEU A 172 -22.69 -5.76 13.92
CA LEU A 172 -21.45 -5.08 13.58
C LEU A 172 -20.88 -4.42 14.86
N SER A 173 -19.69 -4.82 15.26
CA SER A 173 -18.94 -4.18 16.35
C SER A 173 -18.21 -2.95 15.83
N ASP A 174 -18.23 -1.84 16.57
CA ASP A 174 -17.48 -0.63 16.19
C ASP A 174 -15.97 -0.92 16.10
N ASP A 175 -15.38 -1.51 17.14
CA ASP A 175 -13.96 -1.91 17.18
C ASP A 175 -13.64 -2.98 16.13
N GLY A 176 -14.45 -4.04 16.05
CA GLY A 176 -14.28 -5.11 15.07
C GLY A 176 -14.29 -4.59 13.63
N PHE A 177 -15.17 -3.62 13.33
CA PHE A 177 -15.24 -3.01 12.01
C PHE A 177 -14.05 -2.09 11.71
N ILE A 178 -13.44 -1.46 12.71
CA ILE A 178 -12.16 -0.76 12.54
C ILE A 178 -11.06 -1.77 12.19
N TYR A 179 -10.96 -2.87 12.94
CA TYR A 179 -9.93 -3.89 12.72
C TYR A 179 -10.06 -4.58 11.36
N PHE A 180 -11.29 -4.78 10.90
CA PHE A 180 -11.57 -5.26 9.56
C PHE A 180 -11.07 -4.30 8.47
N ARG A 181 -11.31 -3.00 8.63
CA ARG A 181 -10.79 -1.99 7.67
C ARG A 181 -9.27 -1.93 7.68
N CYS A 182 -8.62 -2.09 8.82
CA CYS A 182 -7.16 -2.25 8.89
C CYS A 182 -6.69 -3.47 8.07
N TRP A 183 -7.40 -4.61 8.17
CA TRP A 183 -7.06 -5.82 7.42
C TRP A 183 -7.18 -5.62 5.92
N LEU A 184 -8.21 -4.90 5.44
CA LEU A 184 -8.36 -4.54 4.03
C LEU A 184 -7.20 -3.66 3.54
N ILE A 185 -6.80 -2.67 4.33
CA ILE A 185 -5.69 -1.76 4.01
C ILE A 185 -4.37 -2.53 3.85
N LEU A 186 -4.09 -3.51 4.72
CA LEU A 186 -2.86 -4.31 4.66
C LEU A 186 -2.74 -5.16 3.38
N LYS A 187 -3.83 -5.38 2.64
CA LYS A 187 -3.78 -6.07 1.33
C LYS A 187 -3.20 -5.20 0.22
N GLY A 188 -3.00 -3.91 0.51
CA GLY A 188 -2.29 -2.96 -0.35
C GLY A 188 -3.19 -2.20 -1.31
N LYS A 189 -2.60 -1.17 -1.93
CA LYS A 189 -3.31 -0.14 -2.69
C LYS A 189 -4.26 -0.67 -3.76
N ALA A 190 -3.81 -1.64 -4.56
CA ALA A 190 -4.62 -2.15 -5.65
C ALA A 190 -5.91 -2.84 -5.17
N PHE A 191 -5.81 -3.62 -4.09
CA PHE A 191 -6.98 -4.25 -3.50
C PHE A 191 -7.89 -3.22 -2.81
N PHE A 192 -7.29 -2.28 -2.06
CA PHE A 192 -8.02 -1.19 -1.41
C PHE A 192 -8.87 -0.38 -2.41
N GLU A 193 -8.31 0.02 -3.55
CA GLU A 193 -9.05 0.78 -4.56
C GLU A 193 -10.15 -0.07 -5.22
N ASP A 194 -9.87 -1.34 -5.53
CA ASP A 194 -10.85 -2.23 -6.14
C ASP A 194 -12.05 -2.51 -5.20
N ILE A 195 -11.79 -2.77 -3.92
CA ILE A 195 -12.84 -3.12 -2.95
C ILE A 195 -13.68 -1.90 -2.57
N LYS A 196 -13.05 -0.72 -2.48
CA LYS A 196 -13.75 0.56 -2.28
C LYS A 196 -14.68 0.88 -3.46
N ALA A 197 -14.29 0.51 -4.68
CA ALA A 197 -15.09 0.74 -5.87
C ALA A 197 -16.26 -0.25 -6.00
N ASP A 198 -16.02 -1.54 -5.73
CA ASP A 198 -17.04 -2.59 -5.74
C ASP A 198 -16.59 -3.79 -4.89
N ILE A 199 -17.33 -4.06 -3.80
CA ILE A 199 -17.02 -5.16 -2.88
C ILE A 199 -17.10 -6.53 -3.54
N GLN A 200 -17.80 -6.68 -4.67
CA GLN A 200 -17.82 -7.94 -5.41
C GLN A 200 -16.46 -8.26 -6.08
N SER A 201 -15.56 -7.28 -6.17
CA SER A 201 -14.17 -7.49 -6.58
C SER A 201 -13.42 -8.47 -5.68
N PHE A 202 -13.90 -8.70 -4.45
CA PHE A 202 -13.34 -9.70 -3.53
C PHE A 202 -13.30 -11.10 -4.13
N VAL A 203 -14.32 -11.46 -4.92
CA VAL A 203 -14.47 -12.77 -5.60
C VAL A 203 -14.19 -12.67 -7.11
N SER A 204 -13.34 -11.73 -7.50
CA SER A 204 -12.92 -11.55 -8.90
C SER A 204 -11.94 -12.61 -9.39
N GLY A 205 -11.30 -13.35 -8.47
CA GLY A 205 -10.17 -14.24 -8.76
C GLY A 205 -8.84 -13.52 -8.97
N LYS A 206 -8.81 -12.18 -8.89
CA LYS A 206 -7.58 -11.37 -8.93
C LYS A 206 -6.74 -11.53 -7.65
N TYR A 207 -7.41 -11.81 -6.54
CA TYR A 207 -6.84 -11.85 -5.22
C TYR A 207 -7.10 -13.18 -4.53
N SER A 208 -6.26 -13.51 -3.55
CA SER A 208 -6.42 -14.68 -2.72
C SER A 208 -5.93 -14.33 -1.33
N PHE A 209 -6.74 -14.59 -0.31
CA PHE A 209 -6.49 -14.17 1.07
C PHE A 209 -6.88 -15.28 2.05
N ASN A 210 -6.20 -15.31 3.19
CA ASN A 210 -6.72 -16.02 4.35
C ASN A 210 -7.89 -15.19 4.92
N ILE A 211 -9.09 -15.75 4.92
CA ILE A 211 -10.29 -15.13 5.49
C ILE A 211 -10.70 -15.73 6.84
N GLY A 212 -9.89 -16.63 7.41
CA GLY A 212 -10.16 -17.22 8.73
C GLY A 212 -10.02 -16.22 9.87
N GLU A 213 -9.20 -15.19 9.69
CA GLU A 213 -9.07 -14.05 10.59
C GLU A 213 -8.92 -12.78 9.75
N CYS A 214 -9.90 -11.88 9.90
CA CYS A 214 -9.96 -10.63 9.13
C CYS A 214 -9.68 -9.40 9.99
N TRP A 215 -9.03 -9.55 11.15
CA TRP A 215 -8.76 -8.45 12.08
C TRP A 215 -7.29 -8.05 12.05
N ALA A 216 -7.02 -6.74 12.09
CA ALA A 216 -5.67 -6.20 12.04
C ALA A 216 -5.50 -4.98 12.97
N GLU A 217 -5.92 -5.10 14.22
CA GLU A 217 -5.86 -4.02 15.23
C GLU A 217 -4.48 -3.37 15.30
N GLY A 218 -3.40 -4.16 15.29
CA GLY A 218 -2.03 -3.67 15.44
C GLY A 218 -1.64 -2.58 14.43
N LEU A 219 -2.30 -2.49 13.27
CA LEU A 219 -2.07 -1.41 12.31
C LEU A 219 -2.34 -0.02 12.91
N LEU A 220 -3.27 0.11 13.87
CA LEU A 220 -3.61 1.38 14.52
C LEU A 220 -2.48 1.97 15.37
N TYR A 221 -1.49 1.17 15.73
CA TYR A 221 -0.44 1.54 16.67
C TYR A 221 0.95 1.61 16.04
N VAL A 222 1.11 1.17 14.78
CA VAL A 222 2.43 1.03 14.15
C VAL A 222 3.25 2.32 14.09
N ALA A 223 2.59 3.49 13.99
CA ALA A 223 3.30 4.75 13.92
C ALA A 223 3.88 5.14 15.29
N ASP A 224 3.12 4.98 16.35
CA ASP A 224 3.54 5.23 17.73
C ASP A 224 4.54 4.18 18.20
N ASP A 225 4.29 2.90 17.94
CA ASP A 225 5.21 1.80 18.26
C ASP A 225 6.56 2.02 17.57
N ALA A 226 6.56 2.43 16.30
CA ALA A 226 7.77 2.71 15.54
C ALA A 226 8.54 3.90 16.10
N TYR A 227 7.82 4.90 16.61
CA TYR A 227 8.44 6.05 17.26
C TYR A 227 9.06 5.64 18.61
N ALA A 228 8.34 4.87 19.42
CA ALA A 228 8.78 4.37 20.72
C ALA A 228 10.02 3.47 20.66
N GLN A 229 10.28 2.79 19.53
CA GLN A 229 11.52 2.00 19.36
C GLN A 229 12.82 2.81 19.57
N ASN A 230 12.77 4.13 19.36
CA ASN A 230 13.95 5.01 19.46
C ASN A 230 13.80 6.13 20.49
N HIS A 231 12.68 6.19 21.22
CA HIS A 231 12.34 7.28 22.15
C HIS A 231 11.74 6.69 23.43
N GLU A 232 12.27 7.11 24.59
CA GLU A 232 11.75 6.68 25.89
C GLU A 232 10.48 7.47 26.24
N ASP A 233 9.48 6.79 26.83
CA ASP A 233 8.31 7.39 27.51
C ASP A 233 7.37 8.30 26.68
N GLU A 234 7.29 8.14 25.36
CA GLU A 234 6.38 8.90 24.48
C GLU A 234 5.28 8.00 23.86
N GLU A 235 4.29 7.59 24.67
CA GLU A 235 3.10 6.88 24.17
C GLU A 235 2.18 7.81 23.38
N SER A 236 1.61 7.31 22.28
CA SER A 236 0.58 7.99 21.45
C SER A 236 0.97 9.36 20.87
N ILE A 237 2.24 9.76 20.94
CA ILE A 237 2.68 11.10 20.54
C ILE A 237 2.43 11.40 19.05
N ILE A 238 2.52 10.39 18.18
CA ILE A 238 2.26 10.55 16.75
C ILE A 238 0.76 10.73 16.54
N LYS A 239 -0.06 9.85 17.10
CA LYS A 239 -1.52 9.92 16.99
C LYS A 239 -2.07 11.22 17.58
N ASP A 240 -1.60 11.65 18.75
CA ASP A 240 -1.98 12.92 19.38
C ASP A 240 -1.59 14.11 18.50
N THR A 241 -0.38 14.09 17.94
CA THR A 241 0.07 15.15 17.01
C THR A 241 -0.82 15.20 15.77
N VAL A 242 -1.23 14.05 15.22
CA VAL A 242 -2.15 14.00 14.07
C VAL A 242 -3.53 14.52 14.46
N TYR A 243 -4.06 14.15 15.62
CA TYR A 243 -5.35 14.66 16.11
C TYR A 243 -5.35 16.18 16.30
N GLU A 244 -4.25 16.76 16.81
CA GLU A 244 -4.11 18.20 16.96
C GLU A 244 -4.04 18.94 15.60
N LEU A 245 -3.34 18.35 14.62
CA LEU A 245 -3.14 18.97 13.30
C LEU A 245 -4.31 18.76 12.34
N TYR A 246 -5.01 17.62 12.45
CA TYR A 246 -6.04 17.15 11.52
C TYR A 246 -7.22 16.52 12.29
N PRO A 247 -7.89 17.26 13.18
CA PRO A 247 -8.99 16.72 13.99
C PRO A 247 -10.16 16.22 13.14
N GLU A 248 -10.32 16.72 11.92
CA GLU A 248 -11.32 16.25 10.95
C GLU A 248 -11.08 14.82 10.44
N ASN A 249 -9.87 14.29 10.62
CA ASN A 249 -9.49 12.94 10.19
C ASN A 249 -9.77 11.88 11.27
N ASP A 250 -10.34 12.25 12.43
CA ASP A 250 -10.66 11.31 13.50
C ASP A 250 -11.58 10.19 13.00
N TYR A 251 -10.94 9.08 12.66
CA TYR A 251 -11.59 7.92 12.08
C TYR A 251 -12.43 7.18 13.10
N ASP A 252 -12.37 7.53 14.41
CA ASP A 252 -13.15 6.93 15.49
C ASP A 252 -14.14 7.91 16.18
N GLY A 253 -14.28 9.12 15.63
CA GLY A 253 -15.14 10.15 16.19
C GLY A 253 -16.63 9.79 16.23
N MET A 254 -17.38 10.47 17.10
CA MET A 254 -18.82 10.22 17.33
C MET A 254 -19.73 10.70 16.19
N ASP A 255 -19.28 11.64 15.36
CA ASP A 255 -20.09 12.29 14.32
C ASP A 255 -19.89 11.68 12.91
N ARG A 256 -19.61 10.38 12.83
CA ARG A 256 -19.47 9.66 11.55
C ARG A 256 -20.82 9.15 11.06
N SER A 257 -21.01 9.17 9.74
CA SER A 257 -22.15 8.54 9.09
C SER A 257 -21.71 7.83 7.83
N MET A 258 -22.22 6.62 7.62
CA MET A 258 -22.05 5.91 6.36
C MET A 258 -22.89 6.57 5.27
N ASN A 259 -22.58 6.27 4.01
CA ASN A 259 -23.34 6.70 2.84
C ASN A 259 -24.82 6.26 2.87
N ARG A 260 -25.14 5.19 3.61
CA ARG A 260 -26.49 4.68 3.89
C ARG A 260 -26.43 3.70 5.07
N GLU A 261 -27.58 3.26 5.55
CA GLU A 261 -27.64 2.12 6.49
C GLU A 261 -27.17 0.82 5.81
N PRO A 262 -26.30 0.03 6.47
CA PRO A 262 -25.93 -1.31 6.01
C PRO A 262 -27.15 -2.23 5.93
N LYS A 263 -27.13 -3.14 4.96
CA LYS A 263 -28.08 -4.24 4.85
C LYS A 263 -27.55 -5.48 5.56
N GLY A 264 -28.46 -6.31 6.05
CA GLY A 264 -28.16 -7.56 6.74
C GLY A 264 -29.10 -8.68 6.31
N GLY A 265 -28.97 -9.85 6.92
CA GLY A 265 -29.88 -10.97 6.67
C GLY A 265 -29.89 -11.43 5.22
N ALA A 266 -31.09 -11.66 4.68
CA ALA A 266 -31.29 -12.16 3.31
C ALA A 266 -31.09 -11.08 2.22
N ASP A 267 -31.12 -9.80 2.59
CA ASP A 267 -30.94 -8.69 1.64
C ASP A 267 -29.55 -8.74 0.99
N LEU A 268 -28.54 -9.18 1.75
CA LEU A 268 -27.15 -9.32 1.29
C LEU A 268 -27.03 -10.24 0.07
N GLN A 269 -27.72 -11.38 0.04
CA GLN A 269 -27.68 -12.27 -1.12
C GLN A 269 -28.35 -11.66 -2.34
N THR A 270 -29.37 -10.83 -2.15
CA THR A 270 -30.03 -10.12 -3.26
C THR A 270 -29.11 -9.05 -3.84
N MET A 271 -28.37 -8.33 -2.99
CA MET A 271 -27.46 -7.27 -3.42
C MET A 271 -26.17 -7.80 -4.03
N TYR A 272 -25.59 -8.84 -3.42
CA TYR A 272 -24.28 -9.38 -3.79
C TYR A 272 -24.32 -10.90 -4.02
N PRO A 273 -25.13 -11.37 -4.98
CA PRO A 273 -25.44 -12.79 -5.13
C PRO A 273 -24.20 -13.65 -5.37
N LYS A 274 -23.22 -13.13 -6.12
CA LYS A 274 -21.99 -13.85 -6.42
C LYS A 274 -21.07 -13.90 -5.19
N LEU A 275 -20.84 -12.75 -4.57
CA LEU A 275 -20.00 -12.63 -3.37
C LEU A 275 -20.53 -13.53 -2.23
N VAL A 276 -21.83 -13.45 -1.94
CA VAL A 276 -22.45 -14.24 -0.87
C VAL A 276 -22.32 -15.74 -1.15
N GLU A 277 -22.65 -16.20 -2.37
CA GLU A 277 -22.55 -17.63 -2.68
C GLU A 277 -21.12 -18.16 -2.53
N GLU A 278 -20.13 -17.48 -3.12
CA GLU A 278 -18.74 -17.95 -3.09
C GLU A 278 -18.15 -17.94 -1.67
N ILE A 279 -18.39 -16.89 -0.89
CA ILE A 279 -17.88 -16.78 0.48
C ILE A 279 -18.59 -17.75 1.41
N SER A 280 -19.92 -17.87 1.34
CA SER A 280 -20.63 -18.82 2.20
C SER A 280 -20.27 -20.27 1.89
N VAL A 281 -20.00 -20.63 0.63
CA VAL A 281 -19.48 -21.95 0.26
C VAL A 281 -18.09 -22.16 0.85
N LEU A 282 -17.19 -21.18 0.72
CA LEU A 282 -15.83 -21.24 1.27
C LEU A 282 -15.81 -21.35 2.80
N ARG A 283 -16.70 -20.66 3.50
CA ARG A 283 -16.80 -20.71 4.97
C ARG A 283 -17.45 -22.01 5.48
N SER A 284 -18.14 -22.75 4.61
CA SER A 284 -18.79 -24.03 4.96
C SER A 284 -17.94 -25.27 4.66
N SER A 285 -16.79 -25.11 4.00
CA SER A 285 -15.89 -26.19 3.58
C SER A 285 -14.80 -26.46 4.60
#